data_AF-A0A952FF18-F1
#
_entry.id   AF-A0A952FF18-F1
#
_cell.length_a   1.000
_cell.length_b   1.000
_cell.length_c   1.000
_cell.angle_alpha   90.00
_cell.angle_beta   90.00
_cell.angle_gamma   90.00
#
_symmetry.space_group_name_H-M   'P 1'
#
loop_
_entity.id
_entity.type
_entity.pdbx_description
1 polymer ?
#
loop_
_entity_poly.entity_id
_entity_poly.type
_entity_poly.pdbx_seq_one_letter_code
_entity_poly.pdbx_strand_id
1 'polypeptide(L)'
;NVVEGLVDDQLLGIHHVNETVPREQWIYWDIGFLLWGAAMLVGGWVWMRRLQNKALSGVSGVPYAGSPGAAMPGASLNPGDEAPEGAPGTGEAICRECGGTGRNAAGTCIACGGDGKVTVALAGG
;
A
#
# COMPACT_ATOMS: atom_id res chain seq x y z
N ASN A 1 13.47 27.49 -26.70
CA ASN A 1 14.48 26.85 -25.83
C ASN A 1 15.47 26.00 -26.64
N VAL A 2 15.95 26.50 -27.78
CA VAL A 2 17.05 25.87 -28.56
C VAL A 2 18.37 26.63 -28.32
N VAL A 3 18.26 27.92 -28.02
CA VAL A 3 19.37 28.80 -27.62
C VAL A 3 19.95 28.40 -26.25
N GLU A 4 19.17 27.81 -25.35
CA GLU A 4 19.67 27.28 -24.06
C GLU A 4 20.42 25.95 -24.20
N GLY A 5 20.08 25.10 -25.18
CA GLY A 5 20.74 23.80 -25.36
C GLY A 5 22.12 23.85 -26.04
N LEU A 6 22.45 24.95 -26.73
CA LEU A 6 23.76 25.10 -27.40
C LEU A 6 24.80 25.81 -26.50
N VAL A 7 24.33 26.57 -25.50
CA VAL A 7 25.19 27.31 -24.57
C VAL A 7 25.64 26.41 -23.41
N ASP A 8 24.87 25.40 -23.03
CA ASP A 8 25.21 24.50 -21.92
C ASP A 8 26.43 23.60 -22.24
N ASP A 9 26.51 23.10 -23.49
CA ASP A 9 27.64 22.28 -23.95
C ASP A 9 28.97 23.04 -24.02
N GLN A 10 28.96 24.38 -24.03
CA GLN A 10 30.17 25.21 -24.03
C GLN A 10 30.56 25.75 -22.65
N LEU A 11 29.68 25.66 -21.64
CA LEU A 11 30.00 26.05 -20.26
C LEU A 11 30.35 24.87 -19.35
N LEU A 12 29.94 23.65 -19.69
CA LEU A 12 30.37 22.41 -19.01
C LEU A 12 31.40 21.63 -19.84
N GLY A 13 32.54 22.28 -20.11
CA GLY A 13 33.83 21.63 -20.33
C GLY A 13 34.32 20.83 -19.10
N ILE A 14 33.44 20.06 -18.46
CA ILE A 14 33.73 19.15 -17.34
C ILE A 14 33.34 17.73 -17.78
N HIS A 15 33.87 17.31 -18.93
CA HIS A 15 34.09 15.89 -19.21
C HIS A 15 35.59 15.52 -19.13
N HIS A 16 36.39 16.37 -18.50
CA HIS A 16 37.75 16.04 -18.06
C HIS A 16 37.83 16.06 -16.53
N VAL A 17 37.02 15.20 -15.90
CA VAL A 17 37.32 14.77 -14.54
C VAL A 17 38.48 13.78 -14.62
N ASN A 18 39.68 14.33 -14.48
CA ASN A 18 40.86 13.68 -13.92
C ASN A 18 41.52 12.55 -14.74
N GLU A 19 42.14 12.88 -15.88
CA GLU A 19 43.13 12.01 -16.58
C GLU A 19 44.51 11.95 -15.87
N THR A 20 44.59 12.22 -14.55
CA THR A 20 45.88 12.28 -13.83
C THR A 20 46.38 10.92 -13.35
N VAL A 21 45.60 9.85 -13.54
CA VAL A 21 45.98 8.48 -13.20
C VAL A 21 46.45 7.73 -14.45
N PRO A 22 47.71 7.22 -14.49
CA PRO A 22 48.20 6.38 -15.58
C PRO A 22 47.23 5.23 -15.86
N ARG A 23 47.06 4.84 -17.13
CA ARG A 23 46.13 3.75 -17.54
C ARG A 23 46.38 2.41 -16.82
N GLU A 24 47.59 2.21 -16.32
CA GLU A 24 47.98 1.05 -15.50
C GLU A 24 47.32 1.02 -14.12
N GLN A 25 46.86 2.17 -13.61
CA GLN A 25 46.28 2.33 -12.28
C GLN A 25 44.76 2.28 -12.25
N TRP A 26 44.09 2.39 -13.40
CA TRP A 26 42.63 2.33 -13.51
C TRP A 26 42.06 1.02 -12.97
N ILE A 27 42.76 -0.10 -13.21
CA ILE A 27 42.32 -1.41 -12.74
C ILE A 27 42.23 -1.49 -11.21
N TYR A 28 43.13 -0.80 -10.48
CA TYR A 28 43.11 -0.79 -9.02
C TYR A 28 41.95 0.04 -8.49
N TRP A 29 41.62 1.14 -9.17
CA TRP A 29 40.46 1.97 -8.84
C TRP A 29 39.15 1.25 -9.12
N ASP A 30 39.02 0.59 -10.27
CA ASP A 30 37.83 -0.21 -10.61
C ASP A 30 37.61 -1.34 -9.61
N ILE A 31 38.68 -2.08 -9.26
CA ILE A 31 38.62 -3.13 -8.24
C ILE A 31 38.25 -2.54 -6.87
N GLY A 32 38.79 -1.37 -6.52
CA GLY A 32 38.44 -0.67 -5.28
C GLY A 32 36.95 -0.35 -5.20
N PHE A 33 36.36 0.22 -6.26
CA PHE A 33 34.94 0.51 -6.33
C PHE A 33 34.09 -0.76 -6.28
N LEU A 34 34.49 -1.82 -7.01
CA LEU A 34 33.76 -3.09 -7.02
C LEU A 34 33.77 -3.79 -5.66
N LEU A 35 34.93 -3.89 -5.01
CA LEU A 35 35.06 -4.49 -3.69
C LEU A 35 34.25 -3.71 -2.65
N TRP A 36 34.30 -2.38 -2.70
CA TRP A 36 33.55 -1.54 -1.77
C TRP A 36 32.04 -1.61 -2.00
N GLY A 37 31.59 -1.59 -3.26
CA GLY A 37 30.19 -1.77 -3.62
C GLY A 37 29.65 -3.15 -3.19
N ALA A 38 30.43 -4.21 -3.42
CA ALA A 38 30.08 -5.56 -2.96
C ALA A 38 29.98 -5.63 -1.43
N ALA A 39 30.90 -4.98 -0.70
CA ALA A 39 30.86 -4.91 0.76
C ALA A 39 29.59 -4.20 1.28
N MET A 40 29.17 -3.10 0.64
CA MET A 40 27.92 -2.43 0.99
C MET A 40 26.68 -3.28 0.72
N LEU A 41 26.64 -3.99 -0.42
CA LEU A 41 25.53 -4.90 -0.74
C LEU A 41 25.44 -6.05 0.25
N VAL A 42 26.56 -6.70 0.58
CA VAL A 42 26.62 -7.79 1.56
C VAL A 42 26.25 -7.26 2.96
N GLY A 43 26.79 -6.12 3.37
CA GLY A 43 26.48 -5.49 4.66
C GLY A 43 25.00 -5.13 4.79
N GLY A 44 24.44 -4.46 3.78
CA GLY A 44 23.02 -4.13 3.71
C GLY A 44 22.12 -5.37 3.72
N TRP A 45 22.50 -6.41 2.99
CA TRP A 45 21.75 -7.68 2.97
C TRP A 45 21.78 -8.41 4.31
N VAL A 46 22.93 -8.49 4.98
CA VAL A 46 23.05 -9.07 6.32
C VAL A 46 22.19 -8.27 7.32
N TRP A 47 22.20 -6.94 7.24
CA TRP A 47 21.37 -6.09 8.09
C TRP A 47 19.87 -6.34 7.83
N MET A 48 19.44 -6.29 6.57
CA MET A 48 18.04 -6.52 6.21
C MET A 48 17.55 -7.90 6.67
N ARG A 49 18.38 -8.95 6.54
CA ARG A 49 18.06 -10.28 7.09
C ARG A 49 17.87 -10.25 8.61
N ARG A 50 18.69 -9.49 9.34
CA ARG A 50 18.52 -9.33 10.80
C ARG A 50 17.23 -8.57 11.15
N LEU A 51 16.82 -7.59 10.35
CA LEU A 51 15.55 -6.87 10.53
C LEU A 51 14.34 -7.75 10.20
N GLN A 52 14.39 -8.52 9.11
CA GLN A 52 13.35 -9.48 8.74
C GLN A 52 13.19 -10.56 9.81
N ASN A 53 14.29 -11.07 10.39
CA ASN A 53 14.23 -12.04 11.48
C ASN A 53 13.49 -11.48 12.72
N LYS A 54 13.61 -10.16 13.00
CA LYS A 54 12.85 -9.47 14.05
C LYS A 54 11.38 -9.23 13.66
N ALA A 55 11.11 -8.86 12.42
CA ALA A 55 9.75 -8.66 11.92
C ALA A 55 8.94 -9.98 11.88
N LEU A 56 9.58 -11.08 11.47
CA LEU A 56 8.99 -12.43 11.44
C LEU A 56 8.77 -13.01 12.84
N SER A 57 9.57 -12.62 13.84
CA SER A 57 9.29 -13.01 15.23
C SER A 57 8.17 -12.16 15.87
N GLY A 58 7.91 -10.96 15.36
CA GLY A 58 6.76 -10.12 15.76
C GLY A 58 5.42 -10.51 15.10
N VAL A 59 5.44 -11.23 13.98
CA VAL A 59 4.22 -11.72 13.28
C VAL A 59 3.84 -13.16 13.67
N SER A 60 4.54 -13.78 14.61
CA SER A 60 4.13 -15.07 15.19
C SER A 60 2.98 -14.94 16.21
N GLY A 61 2.52 -13.72 16.48
CA GLY A 61 1.55 -13.41 17.53
C GLY A 61 0.23 -12.82 17.06
N VAL A 62 -0.06 -12.78 15.75
CA VAL A 62 -1.41 -12.42 15.30
C VAL A 62 -2.20 -13.71 15.21
N PRO A 63 -3.07 -14.04 16.18
CA PRO A 63 -4.12 -14.99 15.89
C PRO A 63 -4.92 -14.37 14.74
N TYR A 64 -4.87 -14.99 13.56
CA TYR A 64 -6.00 -14.89 12.65
C TYR A 64 -7.17 -15.59 13.36
N ALA A 65 -7.75 -14.89 14.33
CA ALA A 65 -9.07 -15.18 14.85
C ALA A 65 -10.06 -14.70 13.79
N GLY A 66 -10.05 -15.37 12.64
CA GLY A 66 -11.29 -15.68 11.97
C GLY A 66 -12.05 -16.61 12.91
N SER A 67 -12.74 -16.02 13.89
CA SER A 67 -13.78 -16.72 14.63
C SER A 67 -15.05 -16.63 13.80
N PRO A 68 -15.52 -17.71 13.16
CA PRO A 68 -16.89 -17.77 12.70
C PRO A 68 -17.75 -18.02 13.94
N GLY A 69 -18.14 -16.97 14.67
CA GLY A 69 -19.01 -17.20 15.82
C GLY A 69 -19.08 -16.16 16.93
N ALA A 70 -18.96 -14.87 16.64
CA ALA A 70 -19.53 -13.85 17.54
C ALA A 70 -20.76 -13.24 16.87
N ALA A 71 -21.79 -14.08 16.69
CA ALA A 71 -23.15 -13.58 16.57
C ALA A 71 -23.47 -12.81 17.85
N MET A 72 -23.39 -11.48 17.80
CA MET A 72 -24.02 -10.66 18.82
C MET A 72 -25.54 -10.86 18.68
N PRO A 73 -26.25 -11.21 19.77
CA PRO A 73 -27.70 -11.34 19.71
C PRO A 73 -28.31 -9.94 19.63
N GLY A 74 -28.78 -9.55 18.44
CA GLY A 74 -29.59 -8.34 18.29
C GLY A 74 -29.61 -7.64 16.92
N ALA A 75 -28.70 -7.91 15.99
CA ALA A 75 -28.72 -7.22 14.68
C ALA A 75 -29.50 -8.06 13.66
N SER A 76 -30.81 -7.84 13.54
CA SER A 76 -31.54 -8.27 12.34
C SER A 76 -30.94 -7.54 11.14
N LEU A 77 -30.07 -8.22 10.40
CA LEU A 77 -29.56 -7.70 9.14
C LEU A 77 -30.74 -7.60 8.17
N ASN A 78 -30.95 -6.40 7.62
CA ASN A 78 -31.82 -6.30 6.47
C ASN A 78 -31.15 -7.06 5.31
N PRO A 79 -31.93 -7.62 4.35
CA PRO A 79 -31.37 -8.34 3.21
C PRO A 79 -30.36 -7.54 2.37
N GLY A 80 -30.39 -6.21 2.44
CA GLY A 80 -29.44 -5.32 1.78
C GLY A 80 -28.19 -4.98 2.58
N ASP A 81 -28.10 -5.41 3.85
CA ASP A 81 -26.92 -5.19 4.69
C ASP A 81 -25.84 -6.24 4.42
N GLU A 82 -24.61 -5.78 4.18
CA GLU A 82 -23.43 -6.64 4.03
C GLU A 82 -22.80 -6.97 5.39
N ALA A 83 -23.05 -6.12 6.39
CA ALA A 83 -22.53 -6.26 7.74
C ALA A 83 -23.49 -5.65 8.78
N PRO A 84 -23.37 -6.02 10.07
CA PRO A 84 -24.17 -5.41 11.14
C PRO A 84 -23.88 -3.92 11.31
N GLU A 85 -24.86 -3.16 11.80
CA GLU A 85 -24.68 -1.75 12.12
C GLU A 85 -23.51 -1.53 13.09
N GLY A 86 -22.61 -0.61 12.74
CA GLY A 86 -21.42 -0.28 13.54
C GLY A 86 -20.27 -1.28 13.45
N ALA A 87 -20.34 -2.28 12.56
CA ALA A 87 -19.22 -3.19 12.33
C ALA A 87 -17.97 -2.42 11.84
N PRO A 88 -16.77 -2.71 12.38
CA PRO A 88 -15.55 -2.01 11.99
C PRO A 88 -15.24 -2.20 10.49
N GLY A 89 -14.88 -1.11 9.80
CA GLY A 89 -14.61 -1.12 8.36
C GLY A 89 -15.88 -1.09 7.48
N THR A 90 -17.02 -0.69 8.03
CA THR A 90 -18.30 -0.57 7.32
C THR A 90 -18.88 0.84 7.46
N GLY A 91 -19.83 1.20 6.60
CA GLY A 91 -20.50 2.48 6.60
C GLY A 91 -21.91 2.40 6.02
N GLU A 92 -22.71 3.44 6.26
CA GLU A 92 -24.09 3.52 5.78
C GLU A 92 -24.12 4.02 4.32
N ALA A 93 -24.84 3.30 3.46
CA ALA A 93 -25.09 3.68 2.08
C ALA A 93 -26.59 3.75 1.81
N ILE A 94 -26.97 4.55 0.80
CA ILE A 94 -28.36 4.66 0.35
C ILE A 94 -28.81 3.32 -0.23
N CYS A 95 -29.98 2.82 0.21
CA CYS A 95 -30.55 1.58 -0.29
C CYS A 95 -30.87 1.71 -1.79
N ARG A 96 -30.25 0.87 -2.62
CA ARG A 96 -30.41 0.90 -4.09
C ARG A 96 -31.81 0.49 -4.56
N GLU A 97 -32.49 -0.37 -3.80
CA GLU A 97 -33.82 -0.89 -4.12
C GLU A 97 -34.92 0.17 -4.02
N CYS A 98 -34.87 1.04 -3.01
CA CYS A 98 -35.86 2.11 -2.80
C CYS A 98 -35.33 3.52 -3.08
N GLY A 99 -34.04 3.65 -3.43
CA GLY A 99 -33.39 4.94 -3.65
C GLY A 99 -33.37 5.82 -2.39
N GLY A 100 -33.35 5.23 -1.19
CA GLY A 100 -33.35 5.99 0.07
C GLY A 100 -34.72 6.28 0.67
N THR A 101 -35.82 5.98 -0.03
CA THR A 101 -37.16 6.35 0.43
C THR A 101 -37.75 5.44 1.52
N GLY A 102 -37.16 4.26 1.73
CA GLY A 102 -37.68 3.25 2.65
C GLY A 102 -38.95 2.54 2.16
N ARG A 103 -39.46 2.88 0.97
CA ARG A 103 -40.69 2.32 0.41
C ARG A 103 -40.53 2.01 -1.08
N ASN A 104 -41.20 0.97 -1.54
CA ASN A 104 -41.33 0.63 -2.94
C ASN A 104 -42.82 0.48 -3.32
N ALA A 105 -43.12 0.18 -4.58
CA ALA A 105 -44.49 0.02 -5.06
C ALA A 105 -45.28 -1.09 -4.32
N ALA A 106 -44.57 -2.05 -3.72
CA ALA A 106 -45.14 -3.15 -2.96
C ALA A 106 -45.34 -2.86 -1.46
N GLY A 107 -44.87 -1.71 -0.95
CA GLY A 107 -45.00 -1.31 0.45
C GLY A 107 -43.68 -0.90 1.09
N THR A 108 -43.45 -1.28 2.35
CA THR A 108 -42.17 -1.06 3.03
C THR A 108 -41.06 -1.80 2.30
N CYS A 109 -39.94 -1.13 2.02
CA CYS A 109 -38.83 -1.75 1.32
C CYS A 109 -38.20 -2.84 2.19
N ILE A 110 -38.34 -4.11 1.76
CA ILE A 110 -37.82 -5.27 2.49
C ILE A 110 -36.30 -5.23 2.58
N ALA A 111 -35.62 -4.72 1.56
CA ALA A 111 -34.16 -4.71 1.48
C ALA A 111 -33.49 -3.84 2.55
N CYS A 112 -34.13 -2.79 3.04
CA CYS A 112 -33.61 -1.92 4.10
C CYS A 112 -34.54 -1.82 5.32
N GLY A 113 -35.56 -2.69 5.44
CA GLY A 113 -36.50 -2.66 6.55
C GLY A 113 -37.38 -1.41 6.66
N GLY A 114 -37.26 -0.46 5.73
CA GLY A 114 -37.93 0.85 5.77
C GLY A 114 -37.04 2.02 6.13
N ASP A 115 -35.78 1.79 6.50
CA ASP A 115 -34.87 2.84 6.96
C ASP A 115 -34.26 3.66 5.82
N GLY A 116 -34.35 3.17 4.58
CA GLY A 116 -33.80 3.83 3.39
C GLY A 116 -32.28 3.71 3.26
N LYS A 117 -31.58 3.20 4.26
CA LYS A 117 -30.13 2.97 4.27
C LYS A 117 -29.80 1.50 4.52
N VAL A 118 -28.61 1.09 4.09
CA VAL A 118 -28.03 -0.24 4.32
C VAL A 118 -26.57 -0.11 4.74
N THR A 119 -26.07 -1.06 5.51
CA THR A 119 -24.68 -1.08 5.98
C THR A 119 -23.81 -1.87 5.01
N VAL A 120 -22.78 -1.25 4.44
CA VAL A 120 -21.88 -1.84 3.43
C VAL A 120 -20.42 -1.78 3.85
N ALA A 121 -19.60 -2.69 3.35
CA ALA A 121 -18.17 -2.65 3.64
C ALA A 121 -17.49 -1.44 2.97
N LEU A 122 -16.73 -0.67 3.75
CA LEU A 122 -15.84 0.39 3.26
C LEU A 122 -14.48 -0.23 2.91
N ALA A 123 -14.46 -1.20 1.99
CA ALA A 123 -13.21 -1.73 1.48
C ALA A 123 -12.65 -0.74 0.43
N GLY A 124 -11.71 0.10 0.86
CA GLY A 124 -10.93 0.98 -0.02
C GLY A 124 -10.09 0.18 -1.01
N GLY A 125 -10.15 0.58 -2.28
CA GLY A 125 -9.35 0.01 -3.36
C GLY A 125 -7.87 0.37 -3.32
#